data_AF-A0A5C3KMB0-F1
#
_entry.id   AF-A0A5C3KMB0-F1
#
_cell.length_a   1.000
_cell.length_b   1.000
_cell.length_c   1.000
_cell.angle_alpha   90.00
_cell.angle_beta   90.00
_cell.angle_gamma   90.00
#
_symmetry.space_group_name_H-M   'P 1'
#
loop_
_entity.id
_entity.type
_entity.pdbx_description
1 polymer ?
#
loop_
_entity_poly.entity_id
_entity_poly.type
_entity_poly.pdbx_seq_one_letter_code
_entity_poly.pdbx_strand_id
1 'polypeptide(L)'
;MPNSGVTQSIESLVGPCSEVISIAGFLSSDSHDKLQHAIVESENAWDGLSDQEKQVIEGECSLSDLRECLEKTWDNPTLSTYLLKEHESSMNALYAANPKNKRQTKKPYLPDPEILPGEVIALQKELDGARLNCWKSDSASSLFVRTPRNADYNTLNAVRPSNTQTQVLNGERSAVLTISVYSKVPWGPSYVNRICQQAYLSWQTLRDIYDALPCIFKAGTPSTESHLGVQPGCAICIEGVLYSDSPPFAE
;
A
#
# COMPACT_ATOMS: atom_id res chain seq x y z
N MET A 1 28.48 -35.92 12.71
CA MET A 1 28.49 -34.84 13.73
C MET A 1 27.39 -33.85 13.37
N PRO A 2 26.32 -33.73 14.16
CA PRO A 2 25.29 -32.73 13.93
C PRO A 2 25.79 -31.38 14.45
N ASN A 3 25.83 -30.37 13.57
CA ASN A 3 26.05 -28.99 13.96
C ASN A 3 24.88 -28.56 14.86
N SER A 4 25.17 -28.36 16.14
CA SER A 4 24.36 -27.57 17.07
C SER A 4 24.37 -26.12 16.59
N GLY A 5 23.52 -25.84 15.60
CA GLY A 5 23.18 -24.49 15.21
C GLY A 5 22.50 -23.82 16.39
N VAL A 6 23.27 -23.02 17.12
CA VAL A 6 22.78 -22.05 18.09
C VAL A 6 21.83 -21.15 17.32
N THR A 7 20.53 -21.46 17.36
CA THR A 7 19.48 -20.50 17.05
C THR A 7 19.59 -19.44 18.13
N GLN A 8 20.42 -18.42 17.88
CA GLN A 8 20.28 -17.15 18.56
C GLN A 8 18.83 -16.76 18.37
N SER A 9 18.07 -16.81 19.46
CA SER A 9 16.79 -16.15 19.60
C SER A 9 17.07 -14.66 19.40
N ILE A 10 17.13 -14.24 18.14
CA ILE A 10 17.00 -12.85 17.74
C ILE A 10 15.55 -12.54 18.10
N GLU A 11 15.37 -12.18 19.36
CA GLU A 11 14.20 -11.56 19.92
C GLU A 11 13.84 -10.46 18.94
N SER A 12 12.76 -10.66 18.19
CA SER A 12 12.28 -9.66 17.24
C SER A 12 11.93 -8.45 18.09
N LEU A 13 12.85 -7.48 18.07
CA LEU A 13 12.75 -6.11 18.53
C LEU A 13 11.64 -5.44 17.72
N VAL A 14 10.39 -5.81 17.98
CA VAL A 14 9.37 -4.78 18.03
C VAL A 14 9.92 -3.80 19.06
N GLY A 15 10.09 -2.55 18.67
CA GLY A 15 10.64 -1.52 19.55
C GLY A 15 9.85 -1.44 20.86
N PRO A 16 10.32 -0.62 21.81
CA PRO A 16 9.48 -0.32 22.98
C PRO A 16 8.08 0.09 22.52
N CYS A 17 7.08 -0.20 23.34
CA CYS A 17 5.69 0.17 23.07
C CYS A 17 5.63 1.63 22.59
N SER A 18 4.85 1.85 21.54
CA SER A 18 4.69 3.17 20.95
C SER A 18 4.04 4.13 21.95
N GLU A 19 4.33 5.41 21.82
CA GLU A 19 3.63 6.42 22.60
C GLU A 19 2.15 6.44 22.18
N VAL A 20 1.26 6.53 23.18
CA VAL A 20 -0.19 6.56 22.93
C VAL A 20 -0.54 7.81 22.11
N ILE A 21 -1.18 7.62 20.96
CA ILE A 21 -1.60 8.71 20.09
C ILE A 21 -2.96 9.22 20.57
N SER A 22 -3.01 10.48 21.02
CA SER A 22 -4.27 11.16 21.32
C SER A 22 -4.87 11.76 20.05
N ILE A 23 -5.86 11.08 19.45
CA ILE A 23 -6.58 11.57 18.27
C ILE A 23 -7.28 12.90 18.59
N ALA A 24 -7.91 13.02 19.76
CA ALA A 24 -8.53 14.27 20.20
C ALA A 24 -7.51 15.42 20.34
N GLY A 25 -6.30 15.11 20.85
CA GLY A 25 -5.20 16.06 20.91
C GLY A 25 -4.71 16.49 19.52
N PHE A 26 -4.59 15.54 18.59
CA PHE A 26 -4.24 15.83 17.20
C PHE A 26 -5.27 16.73 16.51
N LEU A 27 -6.56 16.41 16.63
CA LEU A 27 -7.66 17.21 16.08
C LEU A 27 -7.76 18.60 16.72
N SER A 28 -7.20 18.78 17.91
CA SER A 28 -7.14 20.07 18.61
C SER A 28 -5.80 20.80 18.44
N SER A 29 -4.88 20.24 17.64
CA SER A 29 -3.54 20.79 17.49
C SER A 29 -3.48 21.92 16.46
N ASP A 30 -2.61 22.91 16.73
CA ASP A 30 -2.31 24.00 15.79
C ASP A 30 -1.87 23.50 14.41
N SER A 31 -1.23 22.34 14.36
CA SER A 31 -0.79 21.71 13.10
C SER A 31 -1.98 21.28 12.24
N HIS A 32 -3.02 20.72 12.86
CA HIS A 32 -4.26 20.37 12.17
C HIS A 32 -4.96 21.62 11.67
N ASP A 33 -5.08 22.66 12.51
CA ASP A 33 -5.73 23.92 12.13
C ASP A 33 -4.98 24.65 10.99
N LYS A 34 -3.64 24.62 10.99
CA LYS A 34 -2.83 25.15 9.88
C LYS A 34 -3.07 24.39 8.58
N LEU A 35 -3.15 23.05 8.64
CA LEU A 35 -3.37 22.22 7.47
C LEU A 35 -4.80 22.41 6.92
N GLN A 36 -5.78 22.50 7.81
CA GLN A 36 -7.16 22.80 7.45
C GLN A 36 -7.27 24.21 6.82
N HIS A 37 -6.59 25.21 7.37
CA HIS A 37 -6.54 26.55 6.77
C HIS A 37 -5.90 26.53 5.38
N ALA A 38 -4.79 25.81 5.20
CA ALA A 38 -4.13 25.70 3.89
C ALA A 38 -5.02 25.02 2.84
N ILE A 39 -5.80 24.00 3.23
CA ILE A 39 -6.78 23.35 2.36
C ILE A 39 -7.88 24.34 1.97
N VAL A 40 -8.50 25.01 2.95
CA VAL A 40 -9.56 25.99 2.71
C VAL A 40 -9.06 27.16 1.87
N GLU A 41 -7.83 27.63 2.10
CA GLU A 41 -7.20 28.67 1.29
C GLU A 41 -6.97 28.21 -0.14
N SER A 42 -6.55 26.95 -0.36
CA SER A 42 -6.42 26.35 -1.68
C SER A 42 -7.77 26.18 -2.39
N GLU A 43 -8.83 25.78 -1.67
CA GLU A 43 -10.19 25.64 -2.21
C GLU A 43 -10.77 27.00 -2.58
N ASN A 44 -10.64 28.01 -1.71
CA ASN A 44 -11.06 29.38 -1.99
C ASN A 44 -10.27 30.00 -3.15
N ALA A 45 -8.97 29.71 -3.25
CA ALA A 45 -8.16 30.15 -4.37
C ALA A 45 -8.66 29.54 -5.69
N TRP A 46 -9.04 28.25 -5.68
CA TRP A 46 -9.65 27.61 -6.85
C TRP A 46 -11.02 28.20 -7.18
N ASP A 47 -11.89 28.37 -6.18
CA ASP A 47 -13.25 28.89 -6.38
C ASP A 47 -13.28 30.35 -6.81
N GLY A 48 -12.26 31.13 -6.45
CA GLY A 48 -12.08 32.51 -6.88
C GLY A 48 -11.64 32.69 -8.33
N LEU A 49 -11.23 31.61 -9.02
CA LEU A 49 -10.87 31.66 -10.44
C LEU A 49 -12.11 31.72 -11.33
N SER A 50 -12.02 32.48 -12.43
CA SER A 50 -13.04 32.46 -13.47
C SER A 50 -13.12 31.09 -14.16
N ASP A 51 -14.28 30.76 -14.72
CA ASP A 51 -14.46 29.49 -15.45
C ASP A 51 -13.45 29.31 -16.60
N GLN A 52 -13.02 30.41 -17.21
CA GLN A 52 -12.01 30.39 -18.27
C GLN A 52 -10.63 30.04 -17.72
N GLU A 53 -10.24 30.58 -16.57
CA GLU A 53 -8.96 30.24 -15.91
C GLU A 53 -8.95 28.78 -15.43
N LYS A 54 -10.06 28.32 -14.85
CA LYS A 54 -10.23 26.91 -14.46
C LYS A 54 -10.06 25.98 -15.66
N GLN A 55 -10.70 26.27 -16.79
CA GLN A 55 -10.56 25.47 -18.01
C GLN A 55 -9.13 25.46 -18.57
N VAL A 56 -8.41 26.58 -18.48
CA VAL A 56 -6.99 26.62 -18.91
C VAL A 56 -6.15 25.73 -18.01
N ILE A 57 -6.30 25.82 -16.69
CA ILE A 57 -5.55 24.99 -15.73
C ILE A 57 -5.91 23.50 -15.89
N GLU A 58 -7.19 23.17 -16.04
CA GLU A 58 -7.64 21.80 -16.31
C GLU A 58 -7.08 21.27 -17.63
N GLY A 59 -6.97 22.12 -18.65
CA GLY A 59 -6.35 21.80 -19.92
C GLY A 59 -4.85 21.51 -19.80
N GLU A 60 -4.11 22.35 -19.06
CA GLU A 60 -2.67 22.16 -18.83
C GLU A 60 -2.36 20.95 -17.94
N CYS A 61 -3.22 20.66 -16.96
CA CYS A 61 -3.10 19.51 -16.06
C CYS A 61 -3.75 18.24 -16.62
N SER A 62 -4.30 18.28 -17.82
CA SER A 62 -4.89 17.11 -18.46
C SER A 62 -3.81 16.09 -18.79
N LEU A 63 -3.99 14.85 -18.33
CA LEU A 63 -3.13 13.71 -18.67
C LEU A 63 -3.74 12.87 -19.80
N SER A 64 -4.63 13.45 -20.60
CA SER A 64 -5.38 12.75 -21.64
C SER A 64 -4.49 12.24 -22.77
N ASP A 65 -3.50 13.04 -23.15
CA ASP A 65 -2.46 12.70 -24.12
C ASP A 65 -1.61 11.51 -23.68
N LEU A 66 -1.14 11.52 -22.43
CA LEU A 66 -0.36 10.43 -21.83
C LEU A 66 -1.20 9.16 -21.72
N ARG A 67 -2.46 9.30 -21.32
CA ARG A 67 -3.41 8.19 -21.24
C ARG A 67 -3.64 7.57 -22.61
N GLU A 68 -3.94 8.36 -23.63
CA GLU A 68 -4.16 7.88 -24.99
C GLU A 68 -2.90 7.20 -25.55
N CYS A 69 -1.73 7.79 -25.32
CA CYS A 69 -0.45 7.20 -25.72
C CYS A 69 -0.19 5.85 -25.04
N LEU A 70 -0.50 5.75 -23.74
CA LEU A 70 -0.35 4.53 -22.95
C LEU A 70 -1.34 3.45 -23.41
N GLU A 71 -2.62 3.79 -23.57
CA GLU A 71 -3.65 2.87 -24.06
C GLU A 71 -3.29 2.35 -25.46
N LYS A 72 -2.90 3.23 -26.39
CA LYS A 72 -2.46 2.85 -27.74
C LYS A 72 -1.25 1.91 -27.75
N THR A 73 -0.28 2.15 -26.87
CA THR A 73 0.93 1.31 -26.76
C THR A 73 0.59 -0.04 -26.13
N TRP A 74 -0.28 -0.05 -25.12
CA TRP A 74 -0.66 -1.26 -24.40
C TRP A 74 -1.60 -2.17 -25.20
N ASP A 75 -2.51 -1.58 -25.96
CA ASP A 75 -3.47 -2.28 -26.83
C ASP A 75 -2.79 -2.90 -28.07
N ASN A 76 -1.61 -2.42 -28.46
CA ASN A 76 -0.80 -3.09 -29.48
C ASN A 76 -0.08 -4.29 -28.84
N PRO A 77 -0.47 -5.55 -29.15
CA PRO A 77 0.09 -6.73 -28.51
C PRO A 77 1.60 -6.89 -28.76
N THR A 78 2.12 -6.35 -29.87
CA THR A 78 3.54 -6.41 -30.20
C THR A 78 4.35 -5.51 -29.26
N LEU A 79 3.90 -4.28 -29.07
CA LEU A 79 4.57 -3.28 -28.24
C LEU A 79 4.48 -3.66 -26.76
N SER A 80 3.28 -4.01 -26.27
CA SER A 80 3.11 -4.43 -24.87
C SER A 80 3.89 -5.70 -24.53
N THR A 81 3.90 -6.69 -25.43
CA THR A 81 4.73 -7.90 -25.24
C THR A 81 6.22 -7.57 -25.19
N TYR A 82 6.70 -6.65 -26.04
CA TYR A 82 8.08 -6.21 -26.02
C TYR A 82 8.44 -5.55 -24.69
N LEU A 83 7.64 -4.58 -24.24
CA LEU A 83 7.85 -3.88 -22.97
C LEU A 83 7.85 -4.84 -21.77
N LEU A 84 6.92 -5.80 -21.75
CA LEU A 84 6.88 -6.83 -20.71
C LEU A 84 8.15 -7.69 -20.70
N LYS A 85 8.63 -8.11 -21.88
CA LYS A 85 9.87 -8.90 -22.01
C LYS A 85 11.11 -8.11 -21.62
N GLU A 86 11.18 -6.84 -22.03
CA GLU A 86 12.28 -5.94 -21.67
C GLU A 86 12.32 -5.74 -20.15
N HIS A 87 11.17 -5.44 -19.54
CA HIS A 87 11.04 -5.32 -18.09
C HIS A 87 11.43 -6.61 -17.36
N GLU A 88 10.94 -7.77 -17.81
CA GLU A 88 11.29 -9.06 -17.23
C GLU A 88 12.80 -9.33 -17.33
N SER A 89 13.42 -9.02 -18.47
CA SER A 89 14.86 -9.14 -18.67
C SER A 89 15.65 -8.23 -17.73
N SER A 90 15.23 -6.97 -17.59
CA SER A 90 15.84 -6.00 -16.68
C SER A 90 15.76 -6.47 -15.22
N MET A 91 14.59 -6.93 -14.78
CA MET A 91 14.40 -7.49 -13.43
C MET A 91 15.24 -8.74 -13.19
N ASN A 92 15.30 -9.65 -14.18
CA ASN A 92 16.14 -10.84 -14.08
C ASN A 92 17.63 -10.49 -13.97
N ALA A 93 18.10 -9.47 -14.70
CA ALA A 93 19.47 -8.97 -14.59
C ALA A 93 19.75 -8.41 -13.18
N LEU A 94 18.83 -7.64 -12.60
CA LEU A 94 18.95 -7.15 -11.22
C LEU A 94 19.01 -8.30 -10.20
N TYR A 95 18.16 -9.31 -10.34
CA TYR A 95 18.18 -10.47 -9.44
C TYR A 95 19.47 -11.28 -9.57
N ALA A 96 19.99 -11.43 -10.78
CA ALA A 96 21.26 -12.11 -11.03
C ALA A 96 22.47 -11.35 -10.46
N ALA A 97 22.41 -10.02 -10.43
CA ALA A 97 23.43 -9.18 -9.80
C ALA A 97 23.49 -9.35 -8.27
N ASN A 98 22.43 -9.85 -7.64
CA ASN A 98 22.39 -10.06 -6.19
C ASN A 98 23.03 -11.41 -5.79
N PRO A 99 24.19 -11.42 -5.11
CA PRO A 99 24.98 -12.64 -4.87
C PRO A 99 24.28 -13.66 -3.95
N LYS A 100 23.25 -13.25 -3.21
CA LYS A 100 22.48 -14.12 -2.30
C LYS A 100 21.42 -14.96 -3.03
N ASN A 101 21.07 -14.61 -4.27
CA ASN A 101 20.01 -15.25 -5.04
C ASN A 101 20.58 -16.01 -6.25
N LYS A 102 21.54 -16.93 -6.03
CA LYS A 102 22.03 -17.84 -7.07
C LYS A 102 21.02 -18.95 -7.39
N ARG A 103 19.82 -18.58 -7.84
CA ARG A 103 19.01 -19.51 -8.64
C ARG A 103 19.50 -19.39 -10.09
N GLN A 104 19.77 -20.52 -10.73
CA GLN A 104 20.07 -20.57 -12.16
C GLN A 104 18.81 -20.18 -12.94
N THR A 105 18.58 -18.89 -13.12
CA THR A 105 17.49 -18.39 -13.95
C THR A 105 17.89 -18.58 -15.41
N LYS A 106 17.03 -19.20 -16.21
CA LYS A 106 17.24 -19.34 -17.66
C LYS A 106 17.41 -17.93 -18.23
N LYS A 107 18.48 -17.71 -19.00
CA LYS A 107 18.78 -16.43 -19.63
C LYS A 107 17.55 -16.01 -20.46
N PRO A 108 16.86 -14.91 -20.15
CA PRO A 108 15.76 -14.45 -20.98
C PRO A 108 16.33 -14.11 -22.37
N TYR A 109 15.80 -14.77 -23.39
CA TYR A 109 16.17 -14.50 -24.77
C TYR A 109 15.42 -13.25 -25.21
N LEU A 110 16.10 -12.10 -25.18
CA LEU A 110 15.65 -10.94 -25.94
C LEU A 110 15.97 -11.17 -27.42
N PRO A 111 15.03 -10.91 -28.34
CA PRO A 111 15.30 -10.96 -29.77
C PRO A 111 16.44 -9.99 -30.12
N ASP A 112 17.25 -10.36 -31.12
CA ASP A 112 18.28 -9.48 -31.65
C ASP A 112 17.64 -8.17 -32.15
N PRO A 113 18.15 -6.98 -31.77
CA PRO A 113 17.62 -5.68 -32.23
C PRO A 113 17.46 -5.57 -33.75
N GLU A 114 18.25 -6.31 -34.55
CA GLU A 114 18.14 -6.31 -36.01
C GLU A 114 16.89 -7.04 -36.56
N ILE A 115 16.20 -7.81 -35.71
CA ILE A 115 15.01 -8.62 -36.08
C ILE A 115 13.72 -7.95 -35.55
N LEU A 116 13.83 -6.84 -34.81
CA LEU A 116 12.67 -6.20 -34.20
C LEU A 116 11.77 -5.50 -35.24
N PRO A 117 10.43 -5.56 -35.08
CA PRO A 117 9.51 -4.78 -35.91
C PRO A 117 9.83 -3.28 -35.84
N GLY A 118 9.66 -2.56 -36.94
CA GLY A 118 9.98 -1.12 -37.01
C GLY A 118 9.23 -0.27 -35.97
N GLU A 119 8.02 -0.67 -35.59
CA GLU A 119 7.24 -0.02 -34.52
C GLU A 119 7.91 -0.14 -33.15
N VAL A 120 8.54 -1.27 -32.86
CA VAL A 120 9.28 -1.50 -31.61
C VAL A 120 10.54 -0.65 -31.57
N ILE A 121 11.25 -0.54 -32.70
CA ILE A 121 12.45 0.31 -32.82
C ILE A 121 12.08 1.78 -32.60
N ALA A 122 10.95 2.23 -33.16
CA ALA A 122 10.46 3.59 -32.97
C ALA A 122 10.14 3.87 -31.49
N LEU A 123 9.42 2.96 -30.83
CA LEU A 123 9.10 3.07 -29.40
C LEU A 123 10.37 3.07 -28.53
N GLN A 124 11.33 2.18 -28.80
CA GLN A 124 12.59 2.13 -28.08
C GLN A 124 13.35 3.46 -28.19
N LYS A 125 13.40 4.03 -29.39
CA LYS A 125 14.04 5.33 -29.64
C LYS A 125 13.35 6.46 -28.88
N GLU A 126 12.02 6.44 -28.79
CA GLU A 126 11.25 7.41 -28.02
C GLU A 126 11.53 7.30 -26.52
N LEU A 127 11.56 6.08 -25.98
CA LEU A 127 11.92 5.81 -24.59
C LEU A 127 13.36 6.25 -24.30
N ASP A 128 14.33 5.87 -25.13
CA ASP A 128 15.73 6.28 -25.00
C ASP A 128 15.96 7.79 -25.17
N GLY A 129 15.05 8.49 -25.85
CA GLY A 129 15.02 9.95 -25.93
C GLY A 129 14.47 10.64 -24.67
N ALA A 130 13.73 9.93 -23.82
CA ALA A 130 13.16 10.48 -22.61
C ALA A 130 14.25 10.78 -21.58
N ARG A 131 14.32 12.04 -21.10
CA ARG A 131 15.33 12.51 -20.14
C ARG A 131 15.15 11.99 -18.72
N LEU A 132 14.08 11.26 -18.44
CA LEU A 132 13.86 10.66 -17.13
C LEU A 132 14.95 9.59 -16.95
N ASN A 133 15.77 9.63 -15.92
CA ASN A 133 16.77 8.56 -15.70
C ASN A 133 16.25 7.43 -14.81
N CYS A 134 15.01 7.54 -14.33
CA CYS A 134 14.43 6.67 -13.31
C CYS A 134 13.86 5.36 -13.85
N TRP A 135 13.62 5.22 -15.16
CA TRP A 135 13.07 4.00 -15.75
C TRP A 135 14.14 2.94 -16.01
N LYS A 136 15.41 3.33 -16.16
CA LYS A 136 16.55 2.39 -16.20
C LYS A 136 16.91 2.00 -14.77
N SER A 137 16.60 0.76 -14.41
CA SER A 137 16.95 0.23 -13.09
C SER A 137 18.46 0.06 -12.97
N ASP A 138 19.10 0.86 -12.13
CA ASP A 138 20.52 0.68 -11.81
C ASP A 138 20.73 -0.64 -11.03
N SER A 139 21.87 -1.27 -11.24
CA SER A 139 22.37 -2.40 -10.46
C SER A 139 22.31 -2.17 -8.94
N ALA A 140 22.53 -0.94 -8.47
CA ALA A 140 22.41 -0.57 -7.06
C ALA A 140 20.97 -0.73 -6.52
N SER A 141 19.95 -0.67 -7.39
CA SER A 141 18.55 -0.87 -7.01
C SER A 141 18.26 -2.31 -6.57
N SER A 142 19.12 -3.28 -6.92
CA SER A 142 19.00 -4.69 -6.49
C SER A 142 19.04 -4.90 -4.97
N LEU A 143 19.50 -3.91 -4.20
CA LEU A 143 19.45 -3.91 -2.74
C LEU A 143 18.05 -3.59 -2.18
N PHE A 144 17.23 -2.87 -2.96
CA PHE A 144 15.89 -2.43 -2.58
C PHE A 144 14.79 -3.26 -3.26
N VAL A 145 15.11 -3.92 -4.38
CA VAL A 145 14.19 -4.81 -5.09
C VAL A 145 14.32 -6.23 -4.53
N ARG A 146 13.23 -6.75 -3.97
CA ARG A 146 13.14 -8.14 -3.52
C ARG A 146 12.52 -9.01 -4.60
N THR A 147 12.96 -10.27 -4.69
CA THR A 147 12.34 -11.25 -5.60
C THR A 147 10.86 -11.41 -5.27
N PRO A 148 9.98 -11.59 -6.28
CA PRO A 148 8.57 -11.83 -6.06
C PRO A 148 8.40 -13.03 -5.14
N ARG A 149 7.68 -12.82 -4.04
CA ARG A 149 7.35 -13.86 -3.06
C ARG A 149 5.87 -14.18 -3.18
N ASN A 150 5.47 -15.42 -2.90
CA ASN A 150 4.05 -15.81 -2.92
C ASN A 150 3.17 -14.95 -1.97
N ALA A 151 3.76 -14.31 -0.96
CA ALA A 151 3.07 -13.35 -0.09
C ALA A 151 2.76 -12.00 -0.76
N ASP A 152 3.36 -11.71 -1.92
CA ASP A 152 3.26 -10.44 -2.65
C ASP A 152 2.00 -10.38 -3.51
N TYR A 153 1.36 -11.53 -3.76
CA TYR A 153 0.02 -11.60 -4.34
C TYR A 153 -1.06 -10.98 -3.44
N ASN A 154 -0.70 -10.52 -2.24
CA ASN A 154 -1.54 -9.73 -1.34
C ASN A 154 -1.37 -8.21 -1.55
N THR A 155 -0.93 -7.76 -2.71
CA THR A 155 -1.13 -6.36 -3.09
C THR A 155 -2.63 -6.09 -3.17
N LEU A 156 -3.07 -5.03 -2.49
CA LEU A 156 -4.46 -4.57 -2.50
C LEU A 156 -4.86 -4.25 -3.95
N ASN A 157 -5.49 -5.21 -4.65
CA ASN A 157 -5.98 -4.99 -6.01
C ASN A 157 -7.16 -4.02 -6.05
N ALA A 158 -7.82 -3.84 -4.90
CA ALA A 158 -8.85 -2.83 -4.68
C ALA A 158 -8.89 -2.49 -3.18
N VAL A 159 -9.12 -1.22 -2.87
CA VAL A 159 -9.57 -0.83 -1.53
C VAL A 159 -11.00 -1.34 -1.40
N ARG A 160 -11.27 -2.24 -0.45
CA ARG A 160 -12.65 -2.64 -0.17
C ARG A 160 -13.38 -1.40 0.34
N PRO A 161 -14.41 -0.89 -0.38
CA PRO A 161 -15.19 0.21 0.15
C PRO A 161 -15.82 -0.24 1.47
N SER A 162 -15.66 0.57 2.52
CA SER A 162 -16.42 0.37 3.74
C SER A 162 -17.88 0.50 3.37
N ASN A 163 -18.69 -0.54 3.62
CA ASN A 163 -20.11 -0.60 3.25
C ASN A 163 -21.00 0.35 4.08
N THR A 164 -20.40 1.23 4.85
CA THR A 164 -21.10 2.27 5.59
C THR A 164 -21.43 3.39 4.59
N GLN A 165 -22.68 3.44 4.14
CA GLN A 165 -23.31 4.68 3.65
C GLN A 165 -23.12 5.72 4.75
N THR A 166 -22.01 6.44 4.73
CA THR A 166 -21.72 7.43 5.75
C THR A 166 -22.15 8.75 5.18
N GLN A 167 -23.19 9.31 5.80
CA GLN A 167 -23.45 10.74 5.70
C GLN A 167 -22.13 11.44 6.01
N VAL A 168 -21.63 12.22 5.06
CA VAL A 168 -20.61 13.22 5.34
C VAL A 168 -21.24 14.13 6.38
N LEU A 169 -20.90 13.95 7.67
CA LEU A 169 -21.24 14.92 8.69
C LEU A 169 -20.45 16.18 8.35
N ASN A 170 -21.09 17.07 7.63
CA ASN A 170 -20.56 18.37 7.25
C ASN A 170 -20.06 19.08 8.52
N GLY A 171 -18.74 19.16 8.70
CA GLY A 171 -18.09 20.05 9.66
C GLY A 171 -17.38 19.41 10.86
N GLU A 172 -17.37 18.08 11.02
CA GLU A 172 -16.63 17.47 12.13
C GLU A 172 -15.16 17.20 11.74
N ARG A 173 -14.23 17.69 12.56
CA ARG A 173 -12.78 17.42 12.41
C ARG A 173 -12.58 15.90 12.41
N SER A 174 -12.04 15.36 11.32
CA SER A 174 -11.82 13.92 11.18
C SER A 174 -10.35 13.62 10.91
N ALA A 175 -9.85 12.55 11.52
CA ALA A 175 -8.52 12.04 11.24
C ALA A 175 -8.61 10.69 10.53
N VAL A 176 -7.61 10.39 9.70
CA VAL A 176 -7.45 9.07 9.10
C VAL A 176 -6.39 8.29 9.90
N LEU A 177 -6.80 7.19 10.52
CA LEU A 177 -5.94 6.26 11.22
C LEU A 177 -5.50 5.14 10.29
N THR A 178 -4.21 4.98 10.07
CA THR A 178 -3.68 3.83 9.30
C THR A 178 -3.18 2.75 10.27
N ILE A 179 -3.82 1.58 10.27
CA ILE A 179 -3.44 0.43 11.08
C ILE A 179 -2.76 -0.60 10.19
N SER A 180 -1.53 -0.98 10.53
CA SER A 180 -0.81 -2.08 9.87
C SER A 180 -0.60 -3.24 10.84
N VAL A 181 -1.11 -4.41 10.49
CA VAL A 181 -0.97 -5.62 11.31
C VAL A 181 0.16 -6.47 10.77
N TYR A 182 1.13 -6.80 11.62
CA TYR A 182 2.26 -7.66 11.29
C TYR A 182 2.16 -8.97 12.07
N SER A 183 2.62 -10.07 11.47
CA SER A 183 2.77 -11.35 12.15
C SER A 183 4.16 -11.92 11.93
N LYS A 184 4.67 -12.60 12.96
CA LYS A 184 5.94 -13.32 12.89
C LYS A 184 5.75 -14.56 12.02
N VAL A 185 6.69 -14.81 11.12
CA VAL A 185 6.64 -16.03 10.31
C VAL A 185 7.12 -17.23 11.14
N PRO A 186 6.42 -18.38 11.12
CA PRO A 186 6.76 -19.52 11.99
C PRO A 186 8.17 -20.09 11.81
N TRP A 187 8.75 -19.93 10.61
CA TRP A 187 10.04 -20.49 10.22
C TRP A 187 11.22 -19.51 10.42
N GLY A 188 10.97 -18.30 10.96
CA GLY A 188 11.99 -17.27 11.06
C GLY A 188 11.61 -16.18 12.08
N PRO A 189 12.06 -16.27 13.34
CA PRO A 189 11.64 -15.36 14.40
C PRO A 189 12.06 -13.89 14.16
N SER A 190 13.05 -13.66 13.30
CA SER A 190 13.52 -12.32 12.90
C SER A 190 12.71 -11.69 11.75
N TYR A 191 11.78 -12.42 11.15
CA TYR A 191 11.02 -11.94 9.99
C TYR A 191 9.56 -11.69 10.39
N VAL A 192 9.12 -10.47 10.16
CA VAL A 192 7.71 -10.08 10.24
C VAL A 192 7.13 -9.99 8.84
N ASN A 193 5.90 -10.45 8.68
CA ASN A 193 5.12 -10.28 7.46
C ASN A 193 3.94 -9.35 7.75
N ARG A 194 3.75 -8.33 6.92
CA ARG A 194 2.56 -7.48 7.01
C ARG A 194 1.36 -8.29 6.52
N ILE A 195 0.42 -8.56 7.42
CA ILE A 195 -0.81 -9.29 7.12
C ILE A 195 -1.79 -8.38 6.38
N CYS A 196 -2.01 -7.18 6.93
CA CYS A 196 -2.92 -6.21 6.34
C CYS A 196 -2.49 -4.79 6.72
N GLN A 197 -2.97 -3.83 5.92
CA GLN A 197 -2.92 -2.41 6.20
C GLN A 197 -4.29 -1.83 5.87
N GLN A 198 -4.87 -1.09 6.81
CA GLN A 198 -6.23 -0.57 6.72
C GLN A 198 -6.22 0.90 7.13
N ALA A 199 -7.05 1.70 6.47
CA ALA A 199 -7.28 3.09 6.82
C ALA A 199 -8.68 3.21 7.43
N TYR A 200 -8.75 3.86 8.58
CA TYR A 200 -9.96 4.09 9.34
C TYR A 200 -10.17 5.57 9.54
N LEU A 201 -11.42 6.00 9.66
CA LEU A 201 -11.75 7.35 10.07
C LEU A 201 -11.85 7.42 11.60
N SER A 202 -11.52 8.57 12.17
CA SER A 202 -11.49 8.77 13.63
C SER A 202 -12.82 8.53 14.34
N TRP A 203 -13.93 8.57 13.60
CA TRP A 203 -15.27 8.32 14.11
C TRP A 203 -15.69 6.84 14.01
N GLN A 204 -14.91 5.99 13.34
CA GLN A 204 -15.22 4.56 13.26
C GLN A 204 -15.00 3.87 14.61
N THR A 205 -15.91 2.97 14.95
CA THR A 205 -15.91 2.24 16.22
C THR A 205 -14.89 1.09 16.20
N LEU A 206 -14.51 0.56 17.38
CA LEU A 206 -13.65 -0.65 17.41
C LEU A 206 -14.38 -1.83 16.77
N ARG A 207 -15.72 -1.87 16.85
CA ARG A 207 -16.53 -2.82 16.12
C ARG A 207 -16.33 -2.73 14.60
N ASP A 208 -16.33 -1.53 14.02
CA ASP A 208 -16.08 -1.33 12.59
C ASP A 208 -14.67 -1.84 12.21
N ILE A 209 -13.68 -1.59 13.05
CA ILE A 209 -12.31 -2.08 12.89
C ILE A 209 -12.28 -3.61 12.93
N TYR A 210 -12.89 -4.22 13.95
CA TYR A 210 -12.96 -5.67 14.08
C TYR A 210 -13.69 -6.34 12.92
N ASP A 211 -14.76 -5.73 12.43
CA ASP A 211 -15.52 -6.26 11.31
C ASP A 211 -14.76 -6.14 9.99
N ALA A 212 -13.93 -5.11 9.82
CA ALA A 212 -13.07 -4.92 8.67
C ALA A 212 -11.83 -5.84 8.68
N LEU A 213 -11.36 -6.29 9.84
CA LEU A 213 -10.19 -7.18 9.92
C LEU A 213 -10.45 -8.56 9.25
N PRO A 214 -9.50 -9.09 8.46
CA PRO A 214 -9.67 -10.35 7.75
C PRO A 214 -9.97 -11.54 8.68
N CYS A 215 -10.73 -12.51 8.18
CA CYS A 215 -11.32 -13.63 8.92
C CYS A 215 -10.34 -14.49 9.74
N ILE A 216 -9.03 -14.42 9.52
CA ILE A 216 -8.03 -15.11 10.34
C ILE A 216 -8.10 -14.70 11.82
N PHE A 217 -8.63 -13.51 12.13
CA PHE A 217 -8.87 -13.03 13.49
C PHE A 217 -10.25 -13.39 14.05
N LYS A 218 -11.18 -13.85 13.19
CA LYS A 218 -12.56 -14.22 13.56
C LYS A 218 -12.75 -15.73 13.78
N ALA A 219 -11.73 -16.53 13.44
CA ALA A 219 -11.71 -17.97 13.63
C ALA A 219 -11.46 -18.33 15.10
N GLY A 220 -12.49 -18.21 15.94
CA GLY A 220 -12.37 -18.57 17.36
C GLY A 220 -13.64 -18.41 18.19
N THR A 221 -14.61 -17.59 17.77
CA THR A 221 -15.90 -17.55 18.46
C THR A 221 -16.84 -18.56 17.80
N PRO A 222 -17.15 -19.72 18.44
CA PRO A 222 -18.29 -20.51 18.02
C PRO A 222 -19.50 -19.56 18.01
N SER A 223 -20.23 -19.56 16.90
CA SER A 223 -21.49 -18.85 16.75
C SER A 223 -22.51 -19.46 17.71
N THR A 224 -22.42 -19.13 18.99
CA THR A 224 -23.45 -19.45 19.96
C THR A 224 -24.53 -18.39 19.79
N GLU A 225 -25.62 -18.80 19.17
CA GLU A 225 -26.89 -18.06 19.10
C GLU A 225 -27.24 -17.53 20.49
N SER A 226 -26.96 -16.25 20.74
CA SER A 226 -27.24 -15.58 22.00
C SER A 226 -28.56 -14.84 21.86
N HIS A 227 -29.65 -15.53 22.20
CA HIS A 227 -31.03 -15.04 22.23
C HIS A 227 -31.33 -14.04 23.37
N LEU A 228 -30.37 -13.21 23.77
CA LEU A 228 -30.57 -12.17 24.78
C LEU A 228 -30.01 -10.87 24.21
N GLY A 229 -30.85 -9.83 24.14
CA GLY A 229 -30.61 -8.55 23.46
C GLY A 229 -29.49 -7.66 24.00
N VAL A 230 -28.39 -8.24 24.48
CA VAL A 230 -27.15 -7.55 24.79
C VAL A 230 -26.29 -7.60 23.54
N GLN A 231 -26.08 -6.45 22.90
CA GLN A 231 -25.12 -6.39 21.79
C GLN A 231 -23.72 -6.75 22.33
N PRO A 232 -23.03 -7.75 21.77
CA PRO A 232 -21.69 -8.12 22.22
C PRO A 232 -20.74 -6.97 21.89
N GLY A 233 -20.21 -6.30 22.92
CA GLY A 233 -19.17 -5.29 22.78
C GLY A 233 -17.93 -5.89 22.10
N CYS A 234 -17.23 -5.07 21.30
CA CYS A 234 -15.95 -5.48 20.74
C CYS A 234 -14.83 -5.15 21.73
N ALA A 235 -13.78 -5.98 21.75
CA ALA A 235 -12.53 -5.64 22.42
C ALA A 235 -11.33 -5.96 21.54
N ILE A 236 -10.35 -5.06 21.53
CA ILE A 236 -9.08 -5.19 20.80
C ILE A 236 -7.94 -4.99 21.79
N CYS A 237 -6.98 -5.92 21.82
CA CYS A 237 -5.77 -5.77 22.61
C CYS A 237 -4.68 -5.12 21.77
N ILE A 238 -4.17 -3.96 22.20
CA ILE A 238 -3.07 -3.23 21.56
C ILE A 238 -1.99 -3.07 22.63
N GLU A 239 -0.79 -3.61 22.39
CA GLU A 239 0.35 -3.51 23.30
C GLU A 239 0.07 -4.00 24.74
N GLY A 240 -0.76 -5.04 24.88
CA GLY A 240 -1.13 -5.59 26.19
C GLY A 240 -2.24 -4.80 26.91
N VAL A 241 -2.74 -3.72 26.30
CA VAL A 241 -3.89 -2.93 26.78
C VAL A 241 -5.14 -3.38 26.03
N LEU A 242 -6.16 -3.80 26.77
CA LEU A 242 -7.46 -4.18 26.22
C LEU A 242 -8.34 -2.94 26.07
N TYR A 243 -8.67 -2.58 24.84
CA TYR A 243 -9.66 -1.55 24.51
C TYR A 243 -10.99 -2.24 24.26
N SER A 244 -12.07 -1.76 24.86
CA SER A 244 -13.41 -2.31 24.64
C SER A 244 -14.44 -1.21 24.42
N ASP A 245 -15.42 -1.48 23.57
CA ASP A 245 -16.58 -0.58 23.37
C ASP A 245 -17.57 -0.63 24.56
N SER A 246 -17.39 -1.60 25.47
CA SER A 246 -18.19 -1.72 26.69
C SER A 246 -17.77 -0.68 27.74
N PRO A 247 -18.71 -0.03 28.44
CA PRO A 247 -18.38 0.84 29.56
C PRO A 247 -17.58 0.06 30.62
N PRO A 248 -16.65 0.71 31.35
CA PRO A 248 -15.93 0.06 32.42
C PRO A 248 -16.93 -0.53 33.40
N PHE A 249 -16.76 -1.80 33.75
CA PHE A 249 -17.52 -2.39 34.84
C PHE A 249 -17.24 -1.55 36.09
N ALA A 250 -18.24 -0.81 36.55
CA ALA A 250 -18.18 -0.20 37.87
C ALA A 250 -18.14 -1.34 38.89
N GLU A 251 -17.07 -1.36 39.72
CA GLU A 251 -16.98 -2.22 40.89
C GLU A 251 -18.11 -1.95 41.89
#